data_AF-A0A934PNS5-F1
#
_entry.id   AF-A0A934PNS5-F1
#
_cell.length_a   1.000
_cell.length_b   1.000
_cell.length_c   1.000
_cell.angle_alpha   90.00
_cell.angle_beta   90.00
_cell.angle_gamma   90.00
#
_symmetry.space_group_name_H-M   'P 1'
#
loop_
_entity.id
_entity.type
_entity.pdbx_description
1 polymer ?
#
loop_
_entity_poly.entity_id
_entity_poly.type
_entity_poly.pdbx_seq_one_letter_code
_entity_poly.pdbx_strand_id
1 'polypeptide(L)'
;MNSTVAKSLFSSHSYEEYRKIVTDLLTEGKTSGNEQSEDLVNYSRLNEKRMDRLEKTIQITPETQKVIKNLKHDYIWLVISEGWCGDAAQILPIIHKMAEIDSKKIDLRIVFRDENLELMDYFLTNKGRAIPKLIIINKATAQVENHWGPRPIGAAELIASYKKQNSKFDETIKTELQLWYLHDKGLSTQAEIIETMLFVERN
;
A
#
# COMPACT_ATOMS: atom_id res chain seq x y z
N MET A 1 2.05 -3.64 22.29
CA MET A 1 2.55 -3.12 21.00
C MET A 1 4.04 -3.39 20.87
N ASN A 2 4.49 -4.02 19.77
CA ASN A 2 5.92 -4.14 19.46
C ASN A 2 6.54 -2.73 19.42
N SER A 3 7.68 -2.52 20.09
CA SER A 3 8.36 -1.22 20.17
C SER A 3 8.61 -0.57 18.79
N THR A 4 8.83 -1.38 17.76
CA THR A 4 9.05 -0.91 16.40
C THR A 4 7.77 -0.36 15.76
N VAL A 5 6.62 -1.02 15.96
CA VAL A 5 5.32 -0.54 15.46
C VAL A 5 4.94 0.77 16.14
N ALA A 6 5.16 0.88 17.45
CA ALA A 6 4.91 2.09 18.20
C ALA A 6 5.73 3.28 17.67
N LYS A 7 7.03 3.05 17.45
CA LYS A 7 7.98 4.03 16.90
C LYS A 7 7.55 4.49 15.51
N SER A 8 7.19 3.56 14.63
CA SER A 8 6.73 3.90 13.28
C SER A 8 5.39 4.65 13.26
N LEU A 9 4.46 4.33 14.17
CA LEU A 9 3.21 5.09 14.28
C LEU A 9 3.46 6.55 14.69
N PHE A 10 4.45 6.81 15.54
CA PHE A 10 4.81 8.17 15.94
C PHE A 10 5.32 9.03 14.78
N SER A 11 6.06 8.44 13.85
CA SER A 11 6.55 9.08 12.62
C SER A 11 5.64 8.85 11.41
N SER A 12 4.40 8.44 11.62
CA SER A 12 3.46 8.16 10.54
C SER A 12 2.71 9.42 10.11
N HIS A 13 2.26 9.39 8.86
CA HIS A 13 1.55 10.47 8.20
C HIS A 13 0.11 10.07 7.88
N SER A 14 -0.79 11.05 7.83
CA SER A 14 -2.05 10.88 7.12
C SER A 14 -1.79 10.63 5.62
N TYR A 15 -2.80 10.17 4.91
CA TYR A 15 -2.69 9.97 3.46
C TYR A 15 -2.40 11.28 2.72
N GLU A 16 -3.06 12.37 3.11
CA GLU A 16 -2.88 13.70 2.54
C GLU A 16 -1.48 14.25 2.83
N GLU A 17 -0.98 14.06 4.05
CA GLU A 17 0.38 14.45 4.44
C GLU A 17 1.43 13.67 3.62
N TYR A 18 1.25 12.35 3.47
CA TYR A 18 2.11 11.53 2.62
C TYR A 18 2.12 12.03 1.16
N ARG A 19 0.94 12.27 0.57
CA ARG A 19 0.82 12.79 -0.81
C ARG A 19 1.49 14.15 -0.95
N LYS A 20 1.32 15.02 0.05
CA LYS A 20 1.96 16.35 0.08
C LYS A 20 3.48 16.24 0.14
N ILE A 21 4.03 15.42 1.03
CA ILE A 21 5.49 15.24 1.15
C ILE A 21 6.08 14.73 -0.17
N VAL A 22 5.46 13.72 -0.78
CA VAL A 22 5.90 13.19 -2.08
C VAL A 22 5.84 14.28 -3.15
N THR A 23 4.73 15.03 -3.23
CA THR A 23 4.59 16.12 -4.21
C THR A 23 5.64 17.20 -4.02
N ASP A 24 5.88 17.66 -2.79
CA ASP A 24 6.84 18.70 -2.47
C ASP A 24 8.26 18.27 -2.86
N LEU A 25 8.67 17.04 -2.52
CA LEU A 25 9.97 16.47 -2.94
C LEU A 25 10.12 16.50 -4.46
N LEU A 26 9.07 16.14 -5.19
CA LEU A 26 9.09 16.19 -6.65
C LEU A 26 9.23 17.63 -7.17
N THR A 27 8.70 18.65 -6.51
CA THR A 27 8.94 20.04 -6.93
C THR A 27 10.41 20.46 -6.78
N GLU A 28 11.13 19.86 -5.83
CA GLU A 28 12.56 20.05 -5.63
C GLU A 28 13.44 19.17 -6.53
N GLY A 29 12.85 18.34 -7.39
CA GLY A 29 13.59 17.39 -8.22
C GLY A 29 14.15 16.20 -7.43
N LYS A 30 13.51 15.83 -6.32
CA LYS A 30 13.86 14.68 -5.47
C LYS A 30 12.73 13.65 -5.43
N THR A 31 13.02 12.46 -4.89
CA THR A 31 12.01 11.45 -4.55
C THR A 31 12.12 11.06 -3.08
N SER A 32 11.15 10.30 -2.57
CA SER A 32 11.21 9.74 -1.21
C SER A 32 12.22 8.59 -1.13
N GLY A 33 12.73 8.30 0.07
CA GLY A 33 13.73 7.27 0.28
C GLY A 33 15.16 7.68 -0.07
N ASN A 34 16.10 6.75 0.12
CA ASN A 34 17.54 7.06 0.12
C ASN A 34 18.14 7.16 -1.30
N GLU A 35 17.58 6.42 -2.25
CA GLU A 35 18.04 6.42 -3.65
C GLU A 35 17.51 7.64 -4.39
N GLN A 36 18.40 8.37 -5.07
CA GLN A 36 18.05 9.57 -5.84
C GLN A 36 18.64 9.47 -7.25
N SER A 37 17.79 9.64 -8.25
CA SER A 37 18.20 9.77 -9.66
C SER A 37 17.13 10.49 -10.45
N GLU A 38 17.51 11.09 -11.59
CA GLU A 38 16.57 11.76 -12.48
C GLU A 38 15.49 10.80 -12.99
N ASP A 39 15.87 9.56 -13.34
CA ASP A 39 14.94 8.51 -13.76
C ASP A 39 13.93 8.17 -12.67
N LEU A 40 14.38 8.06 -11.42
CA LEU A 40 13.49 7.73 -10.29
C LEU A 40 12.55 8.88 -9.97
N VAL A 41 13.02 10.14 -10.07
CA VAL A 41 12.19 11.34 -9.94
C VAL A 41 11.12 11.36 -11.03
N ASN A 42 11.50 11.15 -12.29
CA ASN A 42 10.56 11.12 -13.41
C ASN A 42 9.53 10.00 -13.26
N TYR A 43 9.96 8.82 -12.83
CA TYR A 43 9.06 7.70 -12.54
C TYR A 43 8.11 8.00 -11.36
N SER A 44 8.60 8.68 -10.33
CA SER A 44 7.80 9.12 -9.19
C SER A 44 6.74 10.17 -9.59
N ARG A 45 7.07 11.08 -10.52
CA ARG A 45 6.06 12.00 -11.10
C ARG A 45 4.95 11.25 -11.83
N LEU A 46 5.31 10.20 -12.57
CA LEU A 46 4.33 9.33 -13.23
C LEU A 46 3.44 8.62 -12.21
N ASN A 47 4.01 8.13 -11.11
CA ASN A 47 3.25 7.54 -10.01
C ASN A 47 2.27 8.52 -9.39
N GLU A 48 2.70 9.76 -9.15
CA GLU A 48 1.83 10.79 -8.60
C GLU A 48 0.61 11.05 -9.50
N LYS A 49 0.82 11.09 -10.83
CA LYS A 49 -0.28 11.18 -11.80
C LYS A 49 -1.19 9.95 -11.82
N ARG A 50 -0.66 8.75 -11.56
CA ARG A 50 -1.49 7.54 -11.41
C ARG A 50 -2.38 7.64 -10.19
N MET A 51 -1.83 8.09 -9.05
CA MET A 51 -2.59 8.28 -7.82
C MET A 51 -3.68 9.35 -8.00
N ASP A 52 -3.36 10.52 -8.57
CA ASP A 52 -4.32 11.59 -8.91
C ASP A 52 -5.53 11.08 -9.71
N ARG A 53 -5.26 10.20 -10.68
CA ARG A 53 -6.31 9.59 -11.52
C ARG A 53 -7.14 8.61 -10.69
N LEU A 54 -6.47 7.69 -10.00
CA LEU A 54 -7.11 6.61 -9.25
C LEU A 54 -8.03 7.13 -8.16
N GLU A 55 -7.65 8.19 -7.46
CA GLU A 55 -8.50 8.84 -6.45
C GLU A 55 -9.84 9.31 -7.00
N LYS A 56 -9.88 9.69 -8.28
CA LYS A 56 -11.09 10.15 -8.97
C LYS A 56 -11.89 9.00 -9.57
N THR A 57 -11.25 7.88 -9.89
CA THR A 57 -11.86 6.81 -10.70
C THR A 57 -12.17 5.54 -9.92
N ILE A 58 -11.46 5.25 -8.83
CA ILE A 58 -11.69 4.04 -8.02
C ILE A 58 -13.12 4.06 -7.48
N GLN A 59 -13.78 2.92 -7.61
CA GLN A 59 -15.07 2.66 -7.01
C GLN A 59 -14.90 1.53 -5.98
N ILE A 60 -15.34 1.78 -4.75
CA ILE A 60 -15.34 0.74 -3.72
C ILE A 60 -16.61 -0.09 -3.86
N THR A 61 -16.46 -1.41 -3.94
CA THR A 61 -17.59 -2.31 -4.17
C THR A 61 -18.59 -2.28 -3.01
N PRO A 62 -19.89 -2.52 -3.27
CA PRO A 62 -20.90 -2.57 -2.21
C PRO A 62 -20.58 -3.61 -1.13
N GLU A 63 -19.97 -4.74 -1.51
CA GLU A 63 -19.51 -5.77 -0.58
C GLU A 63 -18.43 -5.23 0.35
N THR A 64 -17.41 -4.56 -0.19
CA THR A 64 -16.34 -3.94 0.59
C THR A 64 -16.88 -2.90 1.56
N GLN A 65 -17.78 -2.04 1.09
CA GLN A 65 -18.44 -1.05 1.95
C GLN A 65 -19.21 -1.71 3.08
N LYS A 66 -19.94 -2.79 2.78
CA LYS A 66 -20.70 -3.55 3.79
C LYS A 66 -19.78 -4.16 4.84
N VAL A 67 -18.67 -4.78 4.45
CA VAL A 67 -17.73 -5.37 5.42
C VAL A 67 -17.15 -4.29 6.33
N ILE A 68 -16.65 -3.20 5.76
CA ILE A 68 -16.01 -2.13 6.53
C ILE A 68 -16.97 -1.46 7.53
N LYS A 69 -18.21 -1.18 7.11
CA LYS A 69 -19.24 -0.60 7.99
C LYS A 69 -19.68 -1.52 9.13
N ASN A 70 -19.41 -2.83 9.03
CA ASN A 70 -19.81 -3.83 10.02
C ASN A 70 -18.62 -4.35 10.85
N LEU A 71 -17.44 -3.72 10.78
CA LEU A 71 -16.33 -4.04 11.66
C LEU A 71 -16.73 -3.81 13.12
N LYS A 72 -16.53 -4.82 13.98
CA LYS A 72 -16.87 -4.73 15.40
C LYS A 72 -15.85 -3.87 16.14
N HIS A 73 -14.58 -3.99 15.78
CA HIS A 73 -13.49 -3.23 16.42
C HIS A 73 -13.04 -2.06 15.56
N ASP A 74 -12.20 -1.22 16.18
CA ASP A 74 -11.57 -0.09 15.52
C ASP A 74 -10.10 -0.44 15.26
N TYR A 75 -9.60 -0.09 14.08
CA TYR A 75 -8.30 -0.51 13.59
C TYR A 75 -7.45 0.69 13.17
N ILE A 76 -6.13 0.56 13.36
CA ILE A 76 -5.15 1.33 12.60
C ILE A 76 -4.72 0.47 11.42
N TRP A 77 -4.81 1.04 10.23
CA TRP A 77 -4.22 0.50 9.02
C TRP A 77 -2.91 1.24 8.80
N LEU A 78 -1.78 0.61 9.11
CA LEU A 78 -0.46 1.19 8.91
C LEU A 78 0.13 0.67 7.60
N VAL A 79 0.35 1.55 6.63
CA VAL A 79 0.92 1.19 5.32
C VAL A 79 2.38 1.64 5.23
N ILE A 80 3.28 0.71 4.91
CA ILE A 80 4.66 1.03 4.52
C ILE A 80 4.68 1.32 3.02
N SER A 81 5.13 2.49 2.60
CA SER A 81 5.07 2.95 1.20
C SER A 81 6.24 3.86 0.82
N GLU A 82 6.39 4.13 -0.47
CA GLU A 82 7.31 5.13 -1.04
C GLU A 82 6.71 5.72 -2.32
N GLY A 83 7.00 7.00 -2.63
CA GLY A 83 6.46 7.70 -3.80
C GLY A 83 6.97 7.15 -5.14
N TRP A 84 8.18 6.57 -5.15
CA TRP A 84 8.75 5.95 -6.35
C TRP A 84 8.20 4.54 -6.63
N CYS A 85 7.48 3.92 -5.69
CA CYS A 85 7.01 2.56 -5.86
C CYS A 85 5.78 2.49 -6.79
N GLY A 86 5.93 1.85 -7.95
CA GLY A 86 4.86 1.72 -8.94
C GLY A 86 3.65 0.90 -8.47
N ASP A 87 3.85 -0.09 -7.61
CA ASP A 87 2.75 -0.86 -6.99
C ASP A 87 2.01 -0.02 -5.95
N ALA A 88 2.75 0.75 -5.13
CA ALA A 88 2.15 1.63 -4.13
C ALA A 88 1.26 2.68 -4.78
N ALA A 89 1.70 3.24 -5.91
CA ALA A 89 0.90 4.18 -6.70
C ALA A 89 -0.43 3.60 -7.22
N GLN A 90 -0.53 2.28 -7.36
CA GLN A 90 -1.74 1.59 -7.81
C GLN A 90 -2.62 1.15 -6.64
N ILE A 91 -2.01 0.76 -5.52
CA ILE A 91 -2.68 0.11 -4.39
C ILE A 91 -3.07 1.09 -3.29
N LEU A 92 -2.20 2.03 -2.93
CA LEU A 92 -2.41 2.91 -1.77
C LEU A 92 -3.69 3.78 -1.92
N PRO A 93 -4.04 4.34 -3.10
CA PRO A 93 -5.30 5.05 -3.27
C PRO A 93 -6.54 4.18 -3.02
N ILE A 94 -6.47 2.87 -3.31
CA ILE A 94 -7.56 1.92 -3.04
C ILE A 94 -7.70 1.75 -1.53
N ILE A 95 -6.60 1.50 -0.81
CA ILE A 95 -6.59 1.37 0.65
C ILE A 95 -7.14 2.63 1.32
N HIS A 96 -6.74 3.81 0.84
CA HIS A 96 -7.27 5.08 1.31
C HIS A 96 -8.78 5.20 1.13
N LYS A 97 -9.29 4.95 -0.08
CA LYS A 97 -10.74 4.98 -0.35
C LYS A 97 -11.52 3.96 0.47
N MET A 98 -10.93 2.81 0.77
CA MET A 98 -11.52 1.82 1.68
C MET A 98 -11.59 2.35 3.12
N ALA A 99 -10.50 2.91 3.64
CA ALA A 99 -10.45 3.47 4.99
C ALA A 99 -11.43 4.65 5.18
N GLU A 100 -11.66 5.46 4.15
CA GLU A 100 -12.61 6.59 4.18
C GLU A 100 -14.08 6.15 4.37
N ILE A 101 -14.43 4.89 4.12
CA ILE A 101 -15.83 4.41 4.23
C ILE A 101 -16.35 4.54 5.66
N ASP A 102 -15.48 4.31 6.64
CA ASP A 102 -15.75 4.56 8.04
C ASP A 102 -14.45 4.95 8.76
N SER A 103 -14.13 6.25 8.69
CA SER A 103 -12.92 6.83 9.30
C SER A 103 -12.93 6.80 10.83
N LYS A 104 -14.07 6.47 11.47
CA LYS A 104 -14.11 6.21 12.90
C LYS A 104 -13.56 4.82 13.20
N LYS A 105 -13.93 3.84 12.36
CA LYS A 105 -13.47 2.45 12.44
C LYS A 105 -12.03 2.26 11.97
N ILE A 106 -11.60 2.96 10.92
CA ILE A 106 -10.26 2.76 10.34
C ILE A 106 -9.49 4.08 10.37
N ASP A 107 -8.40 4.11 11.15
CA ASP A 107 -7.38 5.18 11.07
C ASP A 107 -6.25 4.73 10.14
N LEU A 108 -6.15 5.34 8.96
CA LEU A 108 -5.11 5.04 7.99
C LEU A 108 -3.86 5.89 8.25
N ARG A 109 -2.73 5.22 8.42
CA ARG A 109 -1.41 5.81 8.64
C ARG A 109 -0.41 5.29 7.63
N ILE A 110 0.49 6.14 7.18
CA ILE A 110 1.52 5.80 6.18
C ILE A 110 2.90 6.12 6.73
N VAL A 111 3.86 5.23 6.51
CA VAL A 111 5.28 5.44 6.83
C VAL A 111 6.15 5.17 5.61
N PHE A 112 7.22 5.95 5.48
CA PHE A 112 8.23 5.73 4.43
C PHE A 112 9.08 4.52 4.78
N ARG A 113 9.24 3.61 3.81
CA ARG A 113 9.97 2.35 3.96
C ARG A 113 11.40 2.56 4.42
N ASP A 114 12.11 3.46 3.75
CA ASP A 114 13.55 3.63 3.94
C ASP A 114 13.88 4.31 5.29
N GLU A 115 12.91 5.03 5.87
CA GLU A 115 12.98 5.60 7.22
C GLU A 115 12.55 4.59 8.31
N ASN A 116 11.89 3.50 7.92
CA ASN A 116 11.28 2.52 8.82
C ASN A 116 11.78 1.08 8.54
N LEU A 117 13.08 0.91 8.29
CA LEU A 117 13.68 -0.38 7.93
C LEU A 117 13.47 -1.47 8.98
N GLU A 118 13.56 -1.14 10.27
CA GLU A 118 13.27 -2.08 11.36
C GLU A 118 11.86 -2.66 11.25
N LEU A 119 10.86 -1.81 10.96
CA LEU A 119 9.48 -2.26 10.74
C LEU A 119 9.39 -3.12 9.49
N MET A 120 9.97 -2.66 8.38
CA MET A 120 9.95 -3.37 7.10
C MET A 120 10.57 -4.77 7.21
N ASP A 121 11.62 -4.94 8.01
CA ASP A 121 12.28 -6.23 8.22
C ASP A 121 11.41 -7.25 8.97
N TYR A 122 10.38 -6.81 9.71
CA TYR A 122 9.38 -7.73 10.28
C TYR A 122 8.37 -8.24 9.24
N PHE A 123 8.16 -7.52 8.13
CA PHE A 123 7.11 -7.80 7.14
C PHE A 123 7.69 -8.12 5.75
N LEU A 124 8.83 -8.80 5.72
CA LEU A 124 9.49 -9.21 4.47
C LEU A 124 8.58 -10.11 3.62
N THR A 125 8.67 -9.94 2.31
CA THR A 125 8.01 -10.82 1.33
C THR A 125 9.07 -11.56 0.55
N ASN A 126 9.12 -12.89 0.67
CA ASN A 126 10.18 -13.72 0.07
C ASN A 126 11.59 -13.21 0.40
N LYS A 127 11.81 -12.85 1.68
CA LYS A 127 13.04 -12.22 2.21
C LYS A 127 13.36 -10.82 1.65
N GLY A 128 12.50 -10.26 0.81
CA GLY A 128 12.65 -8.92 0.24
C GLY A 128 11.82 -7.86 0.95
N ARG A 129 12.34 -6.62 0.99
CA ARG A 129 11.66 -5.41 1.49
C ARG A 129 10.69 -4.85 0.46
N ALA A 130 9.64 -5.62 0.16
CA ALA A 130 8.66 -5.29 -0.85
C ALA A 130 7.50 -4.46 -0.26
N ILE A 131 7.13 -3.39 -0.97
CA ILE A 131 6.09 -2.43 -0.61
C ILE A 131 5.09 -2.27 -1.78
N PRO A 132 3.85 -1.80 -1.53
CA PRO A 132 3.32 -1.36 -0.24
C PRO A 132 3.08 -2.52 0.74
N LYS A 133 3.06 -2.28 2.05
CA LYS A 133 2.63 -3.29 3.04
C LYS A 133 1.60 -2.73 3.99
N LEU A 134 0.41 -3.33 4.02
CA LEU A 134 -0.64 -3.00 4.97
C LEU A 134 -0.47 -3.85 6.23
N ILE A 135 -0.40 -3.21 7.39
CA ILE A 135 -0.38 -3.83 8.71
C ILE A 135 -1.67 -3.45 9.43
N ILE A 136 -2.41 -4.45 9.91
CA ILE A 136 -3.69 -4.27 10.58
C ILE A 136 -3.45 -4.37 12.09
N ILE A 137 -3.77 -3.29 12.79
CA ILE A 137 -3.52 -3.14 14.22
C ILE A 137 -4.85 -2.87 14.92
N ASN A 138 -5.20 -3.66 15.92
CA ASN A 138 -6.38 -3.39 16.75
C ASN A 138 -6.10 -2.19 17.66
N LYS A 139 -6.94 -1.14 17.62
CA LYS A 139 -6.73 0.09 18.40
C LYS A 139 -6.81 -0.13 19.90
N ALA A 140 -7.69 -1.02 20.36
CA ALA A 140 -7.91 -1.24 21.78
C ALA A 140 -6.75 -2.02 22.43
N THR A 141 -6.20 -3.00 21.72
CA THR A 141 -5.12 -3.86 22.25
C THR A 141 -3.72 -3.41 21.83
N ALA A 142 -3.63 -2.55 20.81
CA ALA A 142 -2.38 -2.18 20.13
C ALA A 142 -1.56 -3.40 19.68
N GLN A 143 -2.25 -4.49 19.32
CA GLN A 143 -1.67 -5.71 18.74
C GLN A 143 -1.80 -5.70 17.22
N VAL A 144 -0.77 -6.23 16.55
CA VAL A 144 -0.81 -6.51 15.12
C VAL A 144 -1.60 -7.80 14.93
N GLU A 145 -2.75 -7.70 14.26
CA GLU A 145 -3.66 -8.84 14.05
C GLU A 145 -3.38 -9.54 12.72
N ASN A 146 -2.97 -8.80 11.69
CA ASN A 146 -2.63 -9.35 10.38
C ASN A 146 -1.85 -8.35 9.51
N HIS A 147 -1.44 -8.77 8.31
CA HIS A 147 -0.86 -7.91 7.30
C HIS A 147 -1.20 -8.38 5.87
N TRP A 148 -1.20 -7.47 4.91
CA TRP A 148 -1.48 -7.76 3.50
C TRP A 148 -0.46 -7.08 2.56
N GLY A 149 -0.24 -7.67 1.39
CA GLY A 149 0.56 -7.11 0.29
C GLY A 149 1.75 -8.00 -0.10
N PRO A 150 2.69 -7.52 -0.92
CA PRO A 150 2.76 -6.17 -1.48
C PRO A 150 1.92 -5.98 -2.73
N ARG A 151 1.37 -7.06 -3.27
CA ARG A 151 0.51 -7.08 -4.44
C ARG A 151 -0.65 -8.03 -4.18
N PRO A 152 -1.80 -7.81 -4.84
CA PRO A 152 -2.81 -8.86 -4.92
C PRO A 152 -2.24 -10.13 -5.55
N ILE A 153 -2.80 -11.28 -5.21
CA ILE A 153 -2.31 -12.60 -5.60
C ILE A 153 -2.16 -12.70 -7.12
N GLY A 154 -3.16 -12.27 -7.89
CA GLY A 154 -3.10 -12.31 -9.35
C GLY A 154 -1.94 -11.50 -9.96
N ALA A 155 -1.62 -10.34 -9.38
CA ALA A 155 -0.46 -9.54 -9.80
C ALA A 155 0.86 -10.19 -9.36
N ALA A 156 0.91 -10.80 -8.17
CA ALA A 156 2.08 -11.53 -7.70
C ALA A 156 2.37 -12.75 -8.58
N GLU A 157 1.34 -13.48 -9.01
CA GLU A 157 1.42 -14.63 -9.91
C GLU A 157 1.88 -14.24 -11.32
N LEU A 158 1.42 -13.09 -11.85
CA LEU A 158 1.91 -12.52 -13.10
C LEU A 158 3.44 -12.32 -13.03
N ILE A 159 3.93 -11.65 -11.98
CA ILE A 159 5.37 -11.44 -11.78
C ILE A 159 6.12 -12.76 -11.62
N ALA A 160 5.60 -13.70 -10.83
CA ALA A 160 6.24 -14.98 -10.59
C ALA A 160 6.33 -15.81 -11.88
N SER A 161 5.27 -15.81 -12.69
CA SER A 161 5.22 -16.53 -13.96
C SER A 161 6.20 -15.95 -14.98
N TYR A 162 6.26 -14.62 -15.07
CA TYR A 162 7.23 -13.93 -15.93
C TYR A 162 8.67 -14.26 -15.54
N LYS A 163 9.00 -14.23 -14.24
CA LYS A 163 10.35 -14.55 -13.72
C LYS A 163 10.78 -16.01 -13.94
N LYS A 164 9.84 -16.94 -14.12
CA LYS A 164 10.18 -18.34 -14.46
C LYS A 164 10.67 -18.48 -15.90
N GLN A 165 10.19 -17.61 -16.79
CA GLN A 165 10.49 -17.66 -18.22
C GLN A 165 11.59 -16.66 -18.63
N ASN A 166 11.79 -15.62 -17.83
CA ASN A 166 12.73 -14.52 -18.09
C ASN A 166 13.65 -14.31 -16.88
N SER A 167 14.93 -14.08 -17.14
CA SER A 167 15.95 -13.91 -16.09
C SER A 167 15.98 -12.50 -15.46
N LYS A 168 15.27 -11.53 -16.05
CA LYS A 168 15.31 -10.12 -15.62
C LYS A 168 13.90 -9.54 -15.48
N PHE A 169 13.79 -8.58 -14.57
CA PHE A 169 12.63 -7.71 -14.45
C PHE A 169 12.86 -6.49 -15.34
N ASP A 170 12.21 -6.45 -16.49
CA ASP A 170 12.43 -5.44 -17.54
C ASP A 170 11.19 -4.56 -17.78
N GLU A 171 11.22 -3.74 -18.83
CA GLU A 171 10.11 -2.85 -19.19
C GLU A 171 8.85 -3.60 -19.66
N THR A 172 8.98 -4.82 -20.18
CA THR A 172 7.86 -5.65 -20.61
C THR A 172 6.98 -6.00 -19.41
N ILE A 173 7.58 -6.59 -18.37
CA ILE A 173 6.81 -6.99 -17.19
C ILE A 173 6.30 -5.79 -16.39
N LYS A 174 7.00 -4.65 -16.40
CA LYS A 174 6.48 -3.40 -15.85
C LYS A 174 5.21 -2.97 -16.57
N THR A 175 5.20 -3.04 -17.90
CA THR A 175 4.04 -2.67 -18.73
C THR A 175 2.88 -3.64 -18.52
N GLU A 176 3.13 -4.94 -18.56
CA GLU A 176 2.12 -5.98 -18.32
C GLU A 176 1.49 -5.83 -16.94
N LEU A 177 2.29 -5.58 -15.91
CA LEU A 177 1.78 -5.34 -14.56
C LEU A 177 0.90 -4.09 -14.48
N GLN A 178 1.28 -3.00 -15.17
CA GLN A 178 0.44 -1.80 -15.22
C GLN A 178 -0.88 -2.04 -15.97
N LEU A 179 -0.86 -2.83 -17.04
CA LEU A 179 -2.08 -3.26 -17.74
C LEU A 179 -2.96 -4.16 -16.87
N TRP A 180 -2.35 -5.03 -16.07
CA TRP A 180 -3.07 -5.86 -15.11
C TRP A 180 -3.84 -4.99 -14.11
N TYR A 181 -3.20 -3.98 -13.50
CA TYR A 181 -3.88 -3.05 -12.59
C TYR A 181 -5.00 -2.28 -13.28
N LEU A 182 -4.77 -1.85 -14.53
CA LEU A 182 -5.78 -1.15 -15.32
C LEU A 182 -7.03 -2.01 -15.55
N HIS A 183 -6.86 -3.31 -15.81
CA HIS A 183 -7.97 -4.25 -16.02
C HIS A 183 -8.65 -4.67 -14.73
N ASP A 184 -7.89 -4.91 -13.66
CA ASP A 184 -8.40 -5.29 -12.33
C ASP A 184 -9.21 -4.17 -11.68
N LYS A 185 -8.87 -2.90 -11.96
CA LYS A 185 -9.54 -1.70 -11.40
C LYS A 185 -9.58 -1.68 -9.87
N GLY A 186 -8.67 -2.40 -9.22
CA GLY A 186 -8.55 -2.50 -7.78
C GLY A 186 -9.50 -3.49 -7.12
N LEU A 187 -10.21 -4.33 -7.89
CA LEU A 187 -11.17 -5.30 -7.37
C LEU A 187 -10.49 -6.38 -6.52
N SER A 188 -9.38 -6.94 -7.01
CA SER A 188 -8.64 -7.97 -6.29
C SER A 188 -8.05 -7.43 -4.98
N THR A 189 -7.52 -6.20 -4.99
CA THR A 189 -6.99 -5.55 -3.77
C THR A 189 -8.10 -5.37 -2.72
N GLN A 190 -9.28 -4.91 -3.12
CA GLN A 190 -10.42 -4.76 -2.21
C GLN A 190 -10.83 -6.11 -1.63
N ALA A 191 -11.02 -7.13 -2.48
CA ALA A 191 -11.47 -8.46 -2.09
C ALA A 191 -10.54 -9.12 -1.08
N GLU A 192 -9.22 -9.10 -1.33
CA GLU A 192 -8.25 -9.74 -0.45
C GLU A 192 -8.10 -9.01 0.90
N ILE A 193 -8.20 -7.66 0.91
CA ILE A 193 -8.17 -6.90 2.16
C ILE A 193 -9.42 -7.19 3.00
N ILE A 194 -10.61 -7.26 2.40
CA ILE A 194 -11.81 -7.59 3.18
C ILE A 194 -11.82 -9.05 3.67
N GLU A 195 -11.26 -9.98 2.90
CA GLU A 195 -11.04 -11.35 3.37
C GLU A 195 -10.12 -11.36 4.61
N THR A 196 -9.03 -10.60 4.56
CA THR A 196 -8.11 -10.41 5.70
C THR A 196 -8.84 -9.83 6.91
N MET A 197 -9.67 -8.80 6.72
CA MET A 197 -10.44 -8.21 7.82
C MET A 197 -11.48 -9.16 8.39
N LEU A 198 -12.18 -9.93 7.54
CA LEU A 198 -13.14 -10.93 7.99
C LEU A 198 -12.47 -12.06 8.77
N PHE A 199 -11.23 -12.42 8.41
CA PHE A 199 -10.42 -13.35 9.20
C PHE A 199 -10.07 -12.76 10.57
N VAL A 200 -9.61 -11.50 10.60
CA VAL A 200 -9.29 -10.80 11.87
C VAL A 200 -10.52 -10.69 12.79
N GLU A 201 -11.70 -10.39 12.26
CA GLU A 201 -12.93 -10.21 13.05
C GLU A 201 -13.55 -11.52 13.59
N ARG A 202 -13.01 -12.67 13.19
CA ARG A 202 -13.45 -14.00 13.65
C ARG A 202 -12.54 -14.58 14.74
N ASN A 203 -11.30 -14.09 14.85
CA ASN A 203 -10.29 -14.59 15.78
C ASN A 203 -10.01 -13.55 16.87
#